data_AF-A0A2D7KTH0-F1
#
_entry.id   AF-A0A2D7KTH0-F1
#
_cell.length_a   1.000
_cell.length_b   1.000
_cell.length_c   1.000
_cell.angle_alpha   90.00
_cell.angle_beta   90.00
_cell.angle_gamma   90.00
#
_symmetry.space_group_name_H-M   'P 1'
#
loop_
_entity.id
_entity.type
_entity.pdbx_description
1 polymer ?
#
loop_
_entity_poly.entity_id
_entity_poly.type
_entity_poly.pdbx_seq_one_letter_code
_entity_poly.pdbx_strand_id
1 'polypeptide(L)'
;MLIMKNLFIVMLFLILVGCAGSASHDVVSAYQSKDRSLTCSEIDKEIVRAQVVIDGVNEDKSGISGADIMDGLLYFPFNMIAKSQNYKNSLSAADKRIERLENLKKDKNCKDTSQEMAKTKSSLTQELKELTKMYKSGDLSKKEYEKAKNKLLLGN
;
A
#
# COMPACT_ATOMS: atom_id res chain seq x y z
N MET A 1 42.01 -36.35 -11.77
CA MET A 1 41.07 -36.31 -10.62
C MET A 1 40.89 -34.92 -10.01
N LEU A 2 41.88 -34.01 -10.04
CA LEU A 2 41.70 -32.62 -9.54
C LEU A 2 40.74 -31.75 -10.36
N ILE A 3 40.68 -31.93 -11.69
CA ILE A 3 39.87 -31.08 -12.59
C ILE A 3 38.36 -31.28 -12.38
N MET A 4 37.89 -32.52 -12.16
CA MET A 4 36.48 -32.80 -11.86
C MET A 4 36.01 -32.23 -10.51
N LYS A 5 36.92 -32.14 -9.52
CA LYS A 5 36.58 -31.62 -8.19
C LYS A 5 36.32 -30.11 -8.22
N ASN A 6 37.06 -29.38 -9.08
CA ASN A 6 36.85 -27.94 -9.27
C ASN A 6 35.58 -27.64 -10.10
N LEU A 7 35.24 -28.51 -11.05
CA LEU A 7 34.01 -28.38 -11.83
C LEU A 7 32.75 -28.55 -10.95
N PHE A 8 32.81 -29.46 -9.98
CA PHE A 8 31.72 -29.67 -9.02
C PHE A 8 31.52 -28.46 -8.09
N ILE A 9 32.60 -27.79 -7.70
CA ILE A 9 32.54 -26.56 -6.88
C ILE A 9 31.92 -25.41 -7.68
N VAL A 10 32.29 -25.23 -8.95
CA VAL A 10 31.71 -24.19 -9.81
C VAL A 10 30.21 -24.42 -10.06
N MET A 11 29.80 -25.68 -10.23
CA MET A 11 28.39 -26.05 -10.42
C MET A 11 27.57 -25.86 -9.13
N LEU A 12 28.17 -26.08 -7.95
CA LEU A 12 27.53 -25.82 -6.66
C LEU A 12 27.32 -24.31 -6.42
N PHE A 13 28.26 -23.46 -6.86
CA PHE A 13 28.12 -22.00 -6.78
C PHE A 13 27.02 -21.46 -7.72
N LEU A 14 26.79 -22.07 -8.87
CA LEU A 14 25.73 -21.67 -9.81
C LEU A 14 24.31 -21.93 -9.28
N ILE A 15 24.13 -22.93 -8.40
CA ILE A 15 22.83 -23.23 -7.80
C ILE A 15 22.47 -22.22 -6.69
N LEU A 16 23.47 -21.64 -6.01
CA LEU A 16 23.25 -20.66 -4.93
C LEU A 16 22.84 -19.26 -5.43
N VAL A 17 23.03 -18.94 -6.70
CA VAL A 17 22.58 -17.66 -7.29
C VAL A 17 21.10 -17.69 -7.71
N GLY A 18 20.46 -18.86 -7.68
CA GLY A 18 19.07 -19.06 -8.08
C GLY A 18 18.00 -18.65 -7.05
N CYS A 19 18.40 -18.30 -5.81
CA CYS A 19 17.45 -17.93 -4.75
C CYS A 19 17.16 -16.42 -4.64
N ALA A 20 17.60 -15.59 -5.59
CA ALA A 20 17.28 -14.15 -5.63
C ALA A 20 16.09 -13.81 -6.55
N GLY A 21 15.45 -14.81 -7.17
CA GLY A 21 14.42 -14.62 -8.21
C GLY A 21 12.97 -14.78 -7.75
N SER A 22 12.70 -15.11 -6.50
CA SER A 22 11.34 -15.12 -5.96
C SER A 22 11.06 -13.78 -5.30
N ALA A 23 11.00 -12.72 -6.11
CA ALA A 23 10.05 -11.65 -5.81
C ALA A 23 8.65 -12.28 -5.95
N SER A 24 8.25 -13.05 -4.94
CA SER A 24 6.84 -13.21 -4.66
C SER A 24 6.31 -11.78 -4.64
N HIS A 25 5.51 -11.43 -5.64
CA HIS A 25 4.78 -10.17 -5.65
C HIS A 25 4.06 -10.11 -4.31
N ASP A 26 4.60 -9.33 -3.37
CA ASP A 26 4.09 -9.25 -2.01
C ASP A 26 2.70 -8.64 -2.12
N VAL A 27 1.70 -9.52 -2.17
CA VAL A 27 0.36 -9.22 -1.69
C VAL A 27 0.58 -8.66 -0.30
N VAL A 28 0.22 -7.40 -0.11
CA VAL A 28 0.24 -6.69 1.17
C VAL A 28 -0.06 -7.68 2.29
N SER A 29 0.94 -7.91 3.13
CA SER A 29 0.71 -8.74 4.30
C SER A 29 -0.25 -7.97 5.20
N ALA A 30 -1.36 -8.61 5.59
CA ALA A 30 -2.26 -8.09 6.62
C ALA A 30 -1.48 -7.76 7.93
N TYR A 31 -0.34 -8.45 8.11
CA TYR A 31 0.55 -8.33 9.26
C TYR A 31 1.82 -7.56 8.90
N GLN A 32 2.14 -6.55 9.68
CA GLN A 32 3.45 -5.91 9.67
C GLN A 32 4.16 -6.18 10.99
N SER A 33 5.49 -6.36 10.93
CA SER A 33 6.33 -6.72 12.08
C SER A 33 6.25 -5.70 13.23
N LYS A 34 5.88 -4.45 12.92
CA LYS A 34 5.76 -3.33 13.87
C LYS A 34 4.33 -3.03 14.30
N ASP A 35 3.34 -3.81 13.89
CA ASP A 35 1.94 -3.55 14.22
C ASP A 35 1.66 -3.46 15.72
N ARG A 36 2.32 -4.33 16.50
CA ARG A 36 2.14 -4.36 17.95
C ARG A 36 2.67 -3.10 18.64
N SER A 37 3.62 -2.40 18.03
CA SER A 37 4.18 -1.16 18.59
C SER A 37 3.36 0.09 18.25
N LEU A 38 2.36 -0.02 17.36
CA LEU A 38 1.53 1.13 16.99
C LEU A 38 0.71 1.64 18.19
N THR A 39 0.63 2.96 18.30
CA THR A 39 -0.32 3.68 19.16
C THR A 39 -1.73 3.65 18.57
N CYS A 40 -2.76 3.93 19.38
CA CYS A 40 -4.15 4.00 18.88
C CYS A 40 -4.30 5.01 17.72
N SER A 41 -3.63 6.16 17.80
CA SER A 41 -3.67 7.16 16.72
C SER A 41 -3.01 6.67 15.44
N GLU A 42 -1.91 5.93 15.54
CA GLU A 42 -1.26 5.34 14.36
C GLU A 42 -2.10 4.22 13.76
N ILE A 43 -2.76 3.40 14.58
CA ILE A 43 -3.71 2.38 14.11
C ILE A 43 -4.86 3.04 13.34
N ASP A 44 -5.45 4.11 13.88
CA ASP A 44 -6.53 4.85 13.21
C ASP A 44 -6.06 5.40 11.85
N LYS A 45 -4.85 5.97 11.78
CA LYS A 45 -4.26 6.47 10.53
C LYS A 45 -4.07 5.35 9.51
N GLU A 46 -3.58 4.20 9.93
CA GLU A 46 -3.38 3.03 9.06
C GLU A 46 -4.71 2.46 8.54
N ILE A 47 -5.78 2.47 9.36
CA ILE A 47 -7.12 2.09 8.92
C ILE A 47 -7.64 3.09 7.88
N VAL A 48 -7.57 4.39 8.16
CA VAL A 48 -8.02 5.45 7.23
C VAL A 48 -7.30 5.33 5.89
N ARG A 49 -5.98 5.11 5.92
CA ARG A 49 -5.14 4.87 4.74
C ARG A 49 -5.65 3.70 3.89
N ALA A 50 -5.94 2.56 4.51
CA ALA A 50 -6.47 1.39 3.81
C ALA A 50 -7.90 1.64 3.25
N GLN A 51 -8.73 2.40 3.97
CA GLN A 51 -10.08 2.77 3.50
C GLN A 51 -10.04 3.70 2.27
N VAL A 52 -9.13 4.67 2.23
CA VAL A 52 -8.92 5.53 1.05
C VAL A 52 -8.56 4.70 -0.19
N VAL A 53 -7.78 3.63 -0.01
CA VAL A 53 -7.45 2.70 -1.10
C VAL A 53 -8.69 1.93 -1.58
N ILE A 54 -9.54 1.44 -0.67
CA ILE A 54 -10.79 0.76 -1.03
C ILE A 54 -11.71 1.70 -1.82
N ASP A 55 -11.91 2.91 -1.32
CA ASP A 55 -12.73 3.94 -1.98
C ASP A 55 -12.18 4.22 -3.38
N GLY A 56 -10.85 4.34 -3.49
CA GLY A 56 -10.21 4.62 -4.76
C GLY A 56 -10.38 3.49 -5.81
N VAL A 57 -10.19 2.24 -5.41
CA VAL A 57 -10.39 1.08 -6.29
C VAL A 57 -11.86 0.96 -6.72
N ASN A 58 -12.81 1.28 -5.85
CA ASN A 58 -14.24 1.22 -6.17
C ASN A 58 -14.68 2.36 -7.11
N GLU A 59 -14.16 3.58 -6.91
CA GLU A 59 -14.37 4.70 -7.84
C GLU A 59 -13.86 4.37 -9.25
N ASP A 60 -12.66 3.77 -9.36
CA ASP A 60 -12.10 3.36 -10.64
C ASP A 60 -12.97 2.32 -11.37
N LYS A 61 -13.40 1.26 -10.66
CA LYS A 61 -14.31 0.23 -11.20
C LYS A 61 -15.62 0.79 -11.73
N SER A 62 -16.13 1.85 -11.11
CA SER A 62 -17.41 2.45 -11.48
C SER A 62 -17.36 3.29 -12.76
N GLY A 63 -16.18 3.48 -13.36
CA GLY A 63 -16.01 4.28 -14.58
C GLY A 63 -16.29 5.78 -14.40
N ILE A 64 -16.35 6.25 -13.15
CA ILE A 64 -16.52 7.66 -12.83
C ILE A 64 -15.25 8.40 -13.27
N SER A 65 -15.41 9.55 -13.94
CA SER A 65 -14.31 10.41 -14.38
C SER A 65 -13.43 10.80 -13.18
N GLY A 66 -12.32 10.07 -12.99
CA GLY A 66 -11.60 9.99 -11.71
C GLY A 66 -10.76 8.72 -11.57
N ALA A 67 -11.10 7.65 -12.30
CA ALA A 67 -10.32 6.43 -12.50
C ALA A 67 -8.80 6.68 -12.63
N ASP A 68 -8.39 7.43 -13.65
CA ASP A 68 -6.99 7.80 -13.88
C ASP A 68 -6.37 8.68 -12.76
N ILE A 69 -7.19 9.41 -11.98
CA ILE A 69 -6.72 10.23 -10.83
C ILE A 69 -6.39 9.29 -9.66
N MET A 70 -7.17 8.23 -9.55
CA MET A 70 -7.08 7.26 -8.48
C MET A 70 -6.02 6.19 -8.73
N ASP A 71 -5.78 5.82 -9.99
CA ASP A 71 -4.69 4.91 -10.38
C ASP A 71 -3.31 5.41 -9.89
N GLY A 72 -3.08 6.74 -9.95
CA GLY A 72 -1.87 7.37 -9.42
C GLY A 72 -1.80 7.43 -7.89
N LEU A 73 -2.93 7.28 -7.20
CA LEU A 73 -3.02 7.20 -5.74
C LEU A 73 -2.72 5.78 -5.24
N LEU A 74 -3.17 4.78 -5.97
CA LEU A 74 -3.20 3.38 -5.56
C LEU A 74 -1.86 2.64 -5.74
N TYR A 75 -0.91 3.19 -6.51
CA TYR A 75 0.35 2.52 -6.85
C TYR A 75 1.41 2.48 -5.71
N PHE A 76 1.31 3.34 -4.67
CA PHE A 76 2.29 3.43 -3.57
C PHE A 76 1.70 4.26 -2.40
N PRO A 77 1.83 3.92 -1.09
CA PRO A 77 2.87 3.11 -0.40
C PRO A 77 2.41 1.75 0.15
N PHE A 78 1.23 1.26 -0.23
CA PHE A 78 0.70 0.01 0.34
C PHE A 78 1.19 -1.26 -0.34
N ASN A 79 2.07 -1.17 -1.35
CA ASN A 79 2.41 -2.30 -2.26
C ASN A 79 1.15 -2.99 -2.83
N MET A 80 0.04 -2.26 -2.96
CA MET A 80 -1.14 -2.76 -3.66
C MET A 80 -0.91 -2.60 -5.15
N ILE A 81 -0.67 -3.71 -5.84
CA ILE A 81 -0.68 -3.71 -7.30
C ILE A 81 -2.14 -3.63 -7.75
N ALA A 82 -2.70 -2.42 -7.70
CA ALA A 82 -3.95 -2.08 -8.33
C ALA A 82 -3.71 -1.88 -9.83
N LYS A 83 -3.42 -2.97 -10.55
CA LYS A 83 -3.73 -3.04 -11.98
C LYS A 83 -5.13 -3.61 -12.10
N SER A 84 -5.91 -3.20 -13.11
CA SER A 84 -7.30 -3.67 -13.33
C SER A 84 -7.54 -5.18 -13.16
N GLN A 85 -6.56 -6.02 -13.49
CA GLN A 85 -6.62 -7.48 -13.30
C GLN A 85 -6.56 -7.96 -11.84
N ASN A 86 -6.19 -7.08 -10.89
CA ASN A 86 -5.89 -7.41 -9.50
C ASN A 86 -6.69 -6.59 -8.46
N TYR A 87 -7.73 -5.86 -8.87
CA TYR A 87 -8.55 -5.07 -7.94
C TYR A 87 -9.17 -5.91 -6.81
N LYS A 88 -9.60 -7.14 -7.12
CA LYS A 88 -10.13 -8.06 -6.10
C LYS A 88 -9.09 -8.39 -5.02
N ASN A 89 -7.84 -8.59 -5.44
CA ASN A 89 -6.75 -8.90 -4.51
C ASN A 89 -6.34 -7.68 -3.70
N SER A 90 -6.37 -6.49 -4.30
CA SER A 90 -6.11 -5.22 -3.60
C SER A 90 -7.17 -4.92 -2.54
N LEU A 91 -8.46 -5.05 -2.89
CA LEU A 91 -9.55 -4.91 -1.93
C LEU A 91 -9.45 -5.95 -0.80
N SER A 92 -9.26 -7.22 -1.14
CA SER A 92 -9.12 -8.28 -0.13
C SER A 92 -7.93 -8.03 0.81
N ALA A 93 -6.82 -7.51 0.29
CA ALA A 93 -5.67 -7.15 1.08
C ALA A 93 -5.95 -5.95 2.01
N ALA A 94 -6.67 -4.93 1.52
CA ALA A 94 -7.08 -3.78 2.32
C ALA A 94 -8.02 -4.19 3.44
N ASP A 95 -9.03 -5.01 3.13
CA ASP A 95 -10.01 -5.52 4.10
C ASP A 95 -9.30 -6.31 5.22
N LYS A 96 -8.40 -7.24 4.86
CA LYS A 96 -7.63 -8.01 5.86
C LYS A 96 -6.73 -7.12 6.72
N ARG A 97 -6.16 -6.05 6.14
CA ARG A 97 -5.35 -5.08 6.89
C ARG A 97 -6.22 -4.31 7.89
N ILE A 98 -7.38 -3.83 7.46
CA ILE A 98 -8.35 -3.13 8.33
C ILE A 98 -8.80 -4.06 9.45
N GLU A 99 -9.22 -5.29 9.15
CA GLU A 99 -9.65 -6.28 10.14
C GLU A 99 -8.55 -6.52 11.20
N ARG A 100 -7.30 -6.67 10.76
CA ARG A 100 -6.17 -6.85 11.66
C ARG A 100 -5.95 -5.65 12.57
N LEU A 101 -6.03 -4.43 12.02
CA LEU A 101 -5.86 -3.18 12.75
C LEU A 101 -7.02 -2.92 13.73
N GLU A 102 -8.24 -3.26 13.35
CA GLU A 102 -9.41 -3.21 14.24
C GLU A 102 -9.27 -4.18 15.42
N ASN A 103 -8.75 -5.37 15.18
CA ASN A 103 -8.44 -6.31 16.25
C ASN A 103 -7.35 -5.77 17.18
N LEU A 104 -6.29 -5.14 16.64
CA LEU A 104 -5.29 -4.45 17.47
C LEU A 104 -5.87 -3.29 18.28
N LYS A 105 -6.81 -2.55 17.69
CA LYS A 105 -7.52 -1.44 18.33
C LYS A 105 -8.31 -1.95 19.54
N LYS A 106 -8.99 -3.09 19.38
CA LYS A 106 -9.71 -3.80 20.46
C LYS A 106 -8.74 -4.32 21.53
N ASP A 107 -7.68 -5.03 21.13
CA ASP A 107 -6.68 -5.60 22.05
C ASP A 107 -6.02 -4.52 22.93
N LYS A 108 -5.85 -3.31 22.39
CA LYS A 108 -5.25 -2.16 23.09
C LYS A 108 -6.26 -1.30 23.86
N ASN A 109 -7.55 -1.67 23.85
CA ASN A 109 -8.63 -0.86 24.45
C ASN A 109 -8.64 0.59 23.96
N CYS A 110 -8.39 0.80 22.66
CA CYS A 110 -8.46 2.13 22.07
C CYS A 110 -9.91 2.65 22.11
N LYS A 111 -10.05 3.97 22.25
CA LYS A 111 -11.36 4.64 22.20
C LYS A 111 -11.98 4.48 20.81
N ASP A 112 -13.31 4.52 20.77
CA ASP A 112 -14.02 4.72 19.51
C ASP A 112 -13.73 6.14 18.98
N THR A 113 -13.24 6.20 17.76
CA THR A 113 -12.83 7.40 17.02
C THR A 113 -13.38 7.36 15.60
N SER A 114 -14.43 6.57 15.37
CA SER A 114 -14.97 6.30 14.03
C SER A 114 -15.41 7.58 13.30
N GLN A 115 -15.94 8.57 14.04
CA GLN A 115 -16.34 9.85 13.46
C GLN A 115 -15.14 10.68 13.02
N GLU A 116 -14.09 10.75 13.83
CA GLU A 116 -12.84 11.45 13.52
C GLU A 116 -12.12 10.79 12.34
N MET A 117 -12.09 9.45 12.31
CA MET A 117 -11.55 8.66 11.22
C MET A 117 -12.32 8.92 9.91
N ALA A 118 -13.65 8.96 9.95
CA ALA A 118 -14.47 9.26 8.78
C ALA A 118 -14.21 10.68 8.23
N LYS A 119 -14.08 11.68 9.11
CA LYS A 119 -13.70 13.05 8.71
C LYS A 119 -12.30 13.09 8.10
N THR A 120 -11.34 12.41 8.73
CA THR A 120 -9.95 12.33 8.25
C THR A 120 -9.89 11.65 6.88
N LYS A 121 -10.64 10.56 6.69
CA LYS A 121 -10.77 9.87 5.39
C LYS A 121 -11.28 10.83 4.32
N SER A 122 -12.37 11.55 4.62
CA SER A 122 -12.95 12.51 3.67
C SER A 122 -11.96 13.62 3.28
N SER A 123 -11.28 14.23 4.26
CA SER A 123 -10.27 15.27 4.00
C SER A 123 -9.13 14.73 3.16
N LEU A 124 -8.56 13.59 3.56
CA LEU A 124 -7.44 12.96 2.88
C LEU A 124 -7.80 12.60 1.43
N THR A 125 -8.97 12.00 1.20
CA THR A 125 -9.46 11.69 -0.15
C THR A 125 -9.58 12.96 -1.00
N GLN A 126 -10.08 14.07 -0.45
CA GLN A 126 -10.18 15.33 -1.19
C GLN A 126 -8.80 15.89 -1.53
N GLU A 127 -7.88 15.95 -0.57
CA GLU A 127 -6.51 16.44 -0.78
C GLU A 127 -5.77 15.62 -1.85
N LEU A 128 -5.96 14.29 -1.87
CA LEU A 128 -5.36 13.43 -2.87
C LEU A 128 -5.98 13.62 -4.27
N LYS A 129 -7.30 13.84 -4.35
CA LYS A 129 -7.97 14.19 -5.62
C LYS A 129 -7.45 15.52 -6.19
N GLU A 130 -7.30 16.53 -5.34
CA GLU A 130 -6.73 17.82 -5.73
C GLU A 130 -5.27 17.69 -6.17
N LEU A 131 -4.47 16.94 -5.41
CA LEU A 131 -3.07 16.68 -5.72
C LEU A 131 -2.90 16.01 -7.09
N THR A 132 -3.70 15.00 -7.40
CA THR A 132 -3.61 14.34 -8.70
C THR A 132 -4.14 15.23 -9.83
N LYS A 133 -5.14 16.08 -9.57
CA LYS A 133 -5.59 17.08 -10.55
C LYS A 133 -4.44 18.00 -10.95
N MET A 134 -3.69 18.53 -9.97
CA MET A 134 -2.51 19.39 -10.21
C MET A 134 -1.41 18.66 -10.99
N TYR A 135 -1.17 17.37 -10.72
CA TYR A 135 -0.23 16.58 -11.52
C TYR A 135 -0.67 16.45 -12.98
N LYS A 136 -1.96 16.19 -13.22
CA LYS A 136 -2.49 16.00 -14.57
C LYS A 136 -2.60 17.28 -15.40
N SER A 137 -2.85 18.42 -14.75
CA SER A 137 -2.79 19.73 -15.42
C SER A 137 -1.36 20.13 -15.76
N GLY A 138 -0.35 19.42 -15.24
CA GLY A 138 1.07 19.74 -15.43
C GLY A 138 1.60 20.78 -14.45
N ASP A 139 0.80 21.18 -13.44
CA ASP A 139 1.22 22.11 -12.39
C ASP A 139 2.27 21.50 -11.46
N LEU A 140 2.32 20.17 -11.38
CA LEU A 140 3.32 19.41 -10.65
C LEU A 140 4.08 18.45 -11.57
N SER A 141 5.39 18.37 -11.40
CA SER A 141 6.16 17.26 -11.93
C SER A 141 5.80 15.96 -11.20
N LYS A 142 6.09 14.81 -11.84
CA LYS A 142 5.93 13.49 -11.20
C LYS A 142 6.65 13.41 -9.86
N LYS A 143 7.84 14.01 -9.74
CA LYS A 143 8.62 13.99 -8.50
C LYS A 143 7.94 14.77 -7.38
N GLU A 144 7.36 15.92 -7.69
CA GLU A 144 6.64 16.75 -6.71
C GLU A 144 5.33 16.09 -6.29
N TYR A 145 4.58 15.54 -7.25
CA TYR A 145 3.38 14.76 -6.99
C TYR A 145 3.67 13.59 -6.03
N GLU A 146 4.67 12.75 -6.35
CA GLU A 146 5.02 11.60 -5.50
C GLU A 146 5.49 12.02 -4.10
N LYS A 147 6.26 13.12 -4.00
CA LYS A 147 6.70 13.65 -2.70
C LYS A 147 5.50 14.14 -1.87
N ALA A 148 4.60 14.92 -2.46
CA ALA A 148 3.43 15.44 -1.76
C ALA A 148 2.47 14.31 -1.36
N LYS A 149 2.25 13.34 -2.25
CA LYS A 149 1.43 12.16 -1.98
C LYS A 149 1.99 11.36 -0.81
N ASN A 150 3.30 11.11 -0.80
CA ASN A 150 3.96 10.41 0.31
C ASN A 150 3.85 11.18 1.62
N LYS A 151 3.94 12.52 1.58
CA LYS A 151 3.73 13.33 2.77
C LYS A 151 2.32 13.20 3.34
N LEU A 152 1.29 13.22 2.49
CA LEU A 152 -0.11 13.03 2.88
C LEU A 152 -0.36 11.61 3.43
N LEU A 153 0.17 10.60 2.73
CA LEU A 153 -0.10 9.19 3.04
C LEU A 153 0.81 8.61 4.10
N LEU A 154 1.99 9.17 4.39
CA LEU A 154 2.97 8.60 5.33
C LEU A 154 3.35 9.56 6.45
N GLY A 155 3.17 10.87 6.27
CA GLY A 155 3.57 11.90 7.23
C GLY A 155 5.04 12.30 7.17
N ASN A 156 5.77 11.88 6.12
CA ASN A 156 7.21 12.10 5.94
C ASN A 156 7.51 12.98 4.72
#